data_AF-A0A844P0H3-F1
#
_entry.id   AF-A0A844P0H3-F1
#
_cell.length_a   1.000
_cell.length_b   1.000
_cell.length_c   1.000
_cell.angle_alpha   90.00
_cell.angle_beta   90.00
_cell.angle_gamma   90.00
#
_symmetry.space_group_name_H-M   'P 1'
#
loop_
_entity.id
_entity.type
_entity.pdbx_description
1 polymer ?
#
loop_
_entity_poly.entity_id
_entity_poly.type
_entity_poly.pdbx_seq_one_letter_code
_entity_poly.pdbx_strand_id
1 'polypeptide(L)' 'MNKTYIAHSVESFMDLIDSFVFNLQGINIHCAFTINKNEYWFYNAIEMAFERGIGKVSLTDGTKYLNTKTNGKVT' A
#
# COMPACT_ATOMS: atom_id res chain seq x y z
N MET A 1 -15.56 1.02 8.39
CA MET A 1 -15.44 1.33 6.95
C MET A 1 -13.97 1.56 6.66
N ASN A 2 -13.31 0.69 5.89
CA ASN A 2 -11.89 0.88 5.58
C ASN A 2 -11.74 2.01 4.57
N LYS A 3 -11.03 3.08 4.92
CA LYS A 3 -10.78 4.22 4.03
C LYS A 3 -9.85 3.79 2.89
N THR A 4 -10.13 4.23 1.67
CA THR A 4 -9.27 3.98 0.51
C THR A 4 -8.79 5.31 -0.06
N TYR A 5 -7.47 5.49 -0.15
CA TYR A 5 -6.86 6.62 -0.83
C TYR A 5 -6.47 6.24 -2.25
N ILE A 6 -6.52 7.20 -3.16
CA ILE A 6 -6.16 7.00 -4.56
C ILE A 6 -4.84 7.73 -4.81
N ALA A 7 -3.82 6.98 -5.21
CA ALA A 7 -2.54 7.50 -5.67
C ALA A 7 -2.58 7.60 -7.19
N HIS A 8 -2.44 8.81 -7.74
CA HIS A 8 -2.51 9.07 -9.19
C HIS A 8 -1.15 9.00 -9.88
N SER A 9 -0.06 8.99 -9.11
CA SER A 9 1.31 8.82 -9.59
C SER A 9 2.16 8.09 -8.55
N VAL A 10 3.37 7.70 -8.94
CA VAL A 10 4.37 7.13 -8.03
C VAL A 10 4.69 8.08 -6.88
N GLU A 11 4.85 9.37 -7.17
CA GLU A 11 5.12 10.41 -6.19
C GLU A 11 3.97 10.50 -5.18
N SER A 12 2.72 10.53 -5.66
CA SER A 12 1.57 10.55 -4.74
C SER A 12 1.46 9.28 -3.89
N PHE A 13 1.92 8.13 -4.38
CA PHE A 13 1.98 6.89 -3.62
C PHE A 13 3.02 6.99 -2.50
N MET A 14 4.21 7.50 -2.82
CA MET A 14 5.27 7.76 -1.84
C MET A 14 4.84 8.81 -0.82
N ASP A 15 4.22 9.90 -1.27
CA ASP A 15 3.65 10.92 -0.40
C ASP A 15 2.63 10.32 0.55
N LEU A 16 1.77 9.39 0.11
CA LEU A 16 0.85 8.70 1.02
C LEU A 16 1.63 7.86 2.03
N ILE A 17 2.60 7.04 1.61
CA ILE A 17 3.41 6.23 2.53
C ILE A 17 4.10 7.11 3.58
N ASP A 18 4.67 8.23 3.15
CA ASP A 18 5.48 9.13 3.97
C ASP A 18 4.66 10.11 4.83
N SER A 19 3.56 10.63 4.30
CA SER A 19 2.71 11.64 4.97
C SER A 19 2.02 11.10 6.22
N PHE A 20 1.74 9.79 6.26
CA PHE A 20 1.05 9.19 7.41
C PHE A 20 2.01 8.75 8.52
N VAL A 21 2.72 9.73 9.09
CA VAL A 21 3.43 9.65 10.39
C VAL A 21 2.49 9.15 11.52
N PHE A 22 1.18 9.15 11.31
CA PHE A 22 0.17 8.70 12.25
C PHE A 22 -0.69 7.56 11.65
N ASN A 23 -0.35 6.34 12.04
CA ASN A 23 -1.18 5.12 11.99
C ASN A 23 -1.94 4.83 10.68
N LEU A 24 -1.38 3.95 9.83
CA LEU A 24 -2.02 3.49 8.59
C LEU A 24 -2.98 2.30 8.77
N GLN A 25 -3.27 1.91 10.01
CA GLN A 25 -4.05 0.72 10.33
C GLN A 25 -5.46 0.76 9.72
N GLY A 26 -5.75 -0.24 8.87
CA GLY A 26 -7.06 -0.40 8.23
C GLY A 26 -7.31 0.53 7.04
N ILE A 27 -6.28 1.24 6.56
CA ILE A 27 -6.33 2.03 5.33
C ILE A 27 -5.94 1.17 4.13
N ASN A 28 -6.58 1.40 2.99
CA ASN A 28 -6.20 0.84 1.70
C ASN A 28 -5.67 1.94 0.76
N ILE A 29 -4.82 1.56 -0.18
CA ILE A 29 -4.35 2.44 -1.26
C ILE A 29 -4.70 1.82 -2.61
N HIS A 30 -5.21 2.63 -3.53
CA HIS A 30 -5.36 2.27 -4.92
C HIS A 30 -4.42 3.12 -5.79
N CYS A 31 -3.52 2.48 -6.51
CA CYS A 31 -2.65 3.13 -7.49
C CYS A 31 -3.37 3.19 -8.85
N ALA A 32 -3.75 4.39 -9.25
CA ALA A 32 -4.38 4.71 -10.52
C ALA A 32 -3.34 5.05 -11.61
N PHE A 33 -2.17 4.42 -11.53
CA PHE A 33 -1.07 4.52 -12.49
C PHE A 33 -0.54 3.14 -12.82
N THR A 34 0.13 3.03 -13.96
CA THR A 34 0.78 1.80 -14.41
C THR A 34 2.20 1.71 -13.86
N ILE A 35 2.61 0.52 -13.42
CA ILE A 35 3.99 0.22 -13.06
C ILE A 35 4.50 -0.94 -13.90
N ASN A 36 5.78 -0.91 -14.23
CA ASN A 36 6.44 -2.06 -14.84
C ASN A 36 6.66 -3.14 -13.78
N LYS A 37 6.23 -4.37 -14.06
CA LYS A 37 6.27 -5.50 -13.10
C LYS A 37 7.65 -5.83 -12.52
N ASN A 38 8.72 -5.34 -13.14
CA ASN A 38 10.12 -5.58 -12.75
C ASN A 38 10.72 -4.48 -11.86
N GLU A 39 9.90 -3.53 -11.39
CA GLU A 39 10.36 -2.43 -10.53
C GLU A 39 10.49 -2.90 -9.07
N TYR A 40 11.67 -3.40 -8.71
CA TYR A 40 11.98 -3.86 -7.35
C TYR A 40 11.70 -2.81 -6.26
N TRP A 41 11.95 -1.53 -6.57
CA TRP A 41 11.70 -0.43 -5.65
C TRP A 41 10.22 -0.32 -5.25
N PHE A 42 9.29 -0.70 -6.14
CA PHE A 42 7.87 -0.59 -5.87
C PHE A 42 7.41 -1.65 -4.87
N TYR A 43 7.96 -2.86 -4.96
CA TYR A 43 7.70 -3.90 -3.97
C TYR A 43 8.21 -3.49 -2.58
N ASN A 44 9.41 -2.91 -2.49
CA ASN A 44 9.93 -2.39 -1.23
C ASN A 44 9.02 -1.29 -0.64
N ALA A 45 8.49 -0.40 -1.49
CA ALA A 45 7.55 0.62 -1.05
C ALA A 45 6.21 0.05 -0.55
N ILE A 46 5.69 -1.01 -1.20
CA ILE A 46 4.52 -1.74 -0.71
C ILE A 46 4.80 -2.38 0.65
N GLU A 47 5.96 -3.00 0.83
CA GLU A 47 6.35 -3.59 2.11
C GLU A 47 6.40 -2.54 3.22
N MET A 48 7.03 -1.39 2.95
CA MET A 48 7.02 -0.25 3.88
C MET A 48 5.61 0.22 4.22
N ALA A 49 4.70 0.29 3.24
CA ALA A 49 3.31 0.64 3.45
C ALA A 49 2.61 -0.36 4.40
N PHE A 50 2.87 -1.65 4.24
CA PHE A 50 2.32 -2.71 5.09
C PHE A 50 2.89 -2.70 6.50
N GLU A 51 4.18 -2.42 6.68
CA GLU A 51 4.79 -2.26 8.01
C GLU A 51 4.18 -1.09 8.79
N ARG A 52 3.70 -0.06 8.08
CA ARG A 52 2.98 1.07 8.68
C ARG A 52 1.51 0.78 8.98
N GLY A 53 0.95 -0.33 8.50
CA GLY A 53 -0.41 -0.80 8.82
C GLY A 53 -1.43 -0.73 7.68
N ILE A 54 -1.03 -0.35 6.45
CA ILE A 54 -1.91 -0.44 5.27
C ILE A 54 -2.43 -1.86 5.14
N GLY A 55 -3.73 -2.04 4.91
CA GLY A 55 -4.35 -3.35 4.75
C GLY A 55 -4.24 -3.92 3.34
N LYS A 56 -4.29 -3.05 2.32
CA LYS A 56 -4.29 -3.45 0.91
C LYS A 56 -3.73 -2.36 0.01
N VAL A 57 -2.94 -2.76 -0.98
CA VAL A 57 -2.56 -1.94 -2.14
C VAL A 57 -3.14 -2.58 -3.40
N SER A 58 -3.84 -1.84 -4.25
CA SER A 58 -4.38 -2.33 -5.52
C SER A 58 -4.01 -1.47 -6.71
N LEU A 59 -3.73 -2.08 -7.85
CA LEU A 59 -3.33 -1.41 -9.08
C LEU A 59 -4.50 -1.31 -10.07
N THR A 60 -4.40 -0.38 -11.02
CA THR A 60 -5.40 -0.20 -12.09
C THR A 60 -5.48 -1.39 -13.06
N ASP A 61 -4.46 -2.25 -13.10
CA ASP A 61 -4.43 -3.47 -13.92
C ASP A 61 -5.17 -4.66 -13.25
N GLY A 62 -5.73 -4.45 -12.06
CA GLY A 62 -6.44 -5.46 -11.29
C GLY A 62 -5.56 -6.22 -10.28
N THR A 63 -4.24 -6.02 -10.30
CA THR A 63 -3.31 -6.62 -9.32
C THR A 63 -3.59 -6.09 -7.91
N LYS A 64 -3.50 -6.98 -6.91
CA LYS A 64 -3.78 -6.65 -5.50
C LYS A 64 -2.73 -7.27 -4.60
N TYR A 65 -2.25 -6.48 -3.66
CA TYR A 65 -1.35 -6.88 -2.58
C TYR A 65 -2.09 -6.72 -1.27
N LEU A 66 -2.04 -7.75 -0.42
CA LEU A 66 -2.70 -7.78 0.88
C LEU A 66 -1.65 -7.81 1.98
N ASN A 67 -1.90 -7.05 3.04
CA ASN A 67 -1.05 -7.11 4.22
C ASN A 67 -1.33 -8.40 4.99
N THR A 68 -0.43 -9.37 4.86
CA THR A 68 -0.51 -10.65 5.58
C THR A 68 0.13 -10.58 6.98
N LYS A 69 0.80 -9.47 7.32
CA LYS A 69 1.43 -9.27 8.64
C LYS A 69 0.42 -8.89 9.74
N THR A 70 -0.82 -8.56 9.39
CA THR A 70 -1.92 -8.46 10.36
C THR A 70 -2.44 -9.84 10.75
N ASN A 71 -1.69 -10.53 11.60
CA ASN A 71 -2.22 -11.47 12.59
C ASN A 71 -1.17 -11.69 13.68
N GLY A 72 -1.22 -10.84 14.70
CA GLY A 72 -0.75 -11.22 16.03
C GLY A 72 -1.66 -12.34 16.56
N LYS A 73 -1.30 -13.59 16.26
CA LYS A 73 -1.49 -14.81 17.07
C LYS A 73 -1.13 -16.03 16.22
N VAL A 74 0.02 -16.61 16.53
CA VAL A 74 0.22 -18.05 16.34
C VAL A 74 0.03 -18.67 17.73
N THR A 75 -1.13 -19.30 17.92
CA THR A 75 -1.30 -20.43 18.84
C THR A 75 -1.23 -21.69 18.01
#